data_AF-A0A1S9A027-F1
#
_entry.id   AF-A0A1S9A027-F1
#
_cell.length_a   1.000
_cell.length_b   1.000
_cell.length_c   1.000
_cell.angle_alpha   90.00
_cell.angle_beta   90.00
_cell.angle_gamma   90.00
#
_symmetry.space_group_name_H-M   'P 1'
#
loop_
_entity.id
_entity.type
_entity.pdbx_description
1 polymer ?
#
loop_
_entity_poly.entity_id
_entity_poly.type
_entity_poly.pdbx_seq_one_letter_code
_entity_poly.pdbx_strand_id
1 'polypeptide(L)'
;MKKIVIVFCILILTASCKSQNEDFTLIGKWKPIESTGSNGANKFTTKIEDGNEITFEKNNIVIDHLNNKGKYEFTGDSLHLVFDKEEFYYFCRTDKRNAKKMSLDPVNAEYQFICDEGCSTIYKKTE
;
A
#
# COMPACT_ATOMS: atom_id res chain seq x y z
N MET A 1 17.70 10.29 -54.11
CA MET A 1 18.01 10.25 -52.66
C MET A 1 16.95 11.02 -51.85
N LYS A 2 15.68 10.58 -51.86
CA LYS A 2 14.59 11.26 -51.10
C LYS A 2 13.63 10.28 -50.39
N LYS A 3 13.78 8.97 -50.56
CA LYS A 3 12.85 7.95 -50.04
C LYS A 3 13.33 7.21 -48.78
N ILE A 4 14.59 7.40 -48.37
CA ILE A 4 15.17 6.66 -47.22
C ILE A 4 14.94 7.39 -45.88
N VAL A 5 14.69 8.70 -45.90
CA VAL A 5 14.58 9.51 -44.66
C VAL A 5 13.23 9.30 -43.93
N ILE A 6 12.19 8.85 -44.62
CA ILE A 6 10.84 8.73 -44.03
C ILE A 6 10.72 7.49 -43.13
N VAL A 7 11.50 6.43 -43.38
CA VAL A 7 11.39 5.18 -42.61
C VAL A 7 11.97 5.31 -41.20
N PHE A 8 12.93 6.22 -40.98
CA PHE A 8 13.55 6.41 -39.66
C PHE A 8 12.67 7.22 -38.69
N CYS A 9 11.72 8.03 -39.17
CA CYS A 9 10.80 8.79 -38.31
C CYS A 9 9.65 7.96 -37.72
N ILE A 10 9.34 6.79 -38.31
CA ILE A 10 8.20 5.97 -37.87
C ILE A 10 8.59 5.06 -36.69
N LEU A 11 9.87 4.70 -36.55
CA LEU A 11 10.36 3.83 -35.47
C LEU A 11 10.52 4.53 -34.11
N ILE A 12 10.56 5.87 -34.07
CA ILE A 12 10.75 6.62 -32.81
C ILE A 12 9.43 6.86 -32.08
N LEU A 13 8.28 6.73 -32.76
CA LEU A 13 6.96 6.96 -32.17
C LEU A 13 6.42 5.78 -31.34
N THR A 14 7.02 4.59 -31.43
CA THR A 14 6.59 3.41 -30.65
C THR A 14 7.35 3.21 -29.34
N ALA A 15 8.38 4.02 -29.06
CA ALA A 15 9.16 3.92 -27.82
C ALA A 15 8.54 4.65 -26.62
N SER A 16 7.37 5.28 -26.79
CA SER A 16 6.65 5.93 -25.69
C SER A 16 5.46 5.08 -25.21
N CYS A 17 5.74 3.83 -24.84
CA CYS A 17 4.99 3.21 -23.76
C CYS A 17 5.30 4.02 -22.50
N LYS A 18 4.58 5.14 -22.31
CA LYS A 18 4.44 5.72 -20.98
C LYS A 18 3.88 4.60 -20.12
N SER A 19 4.73 4.02 -19.27
CA SER A 19 4.29 3.21 -18.14
C SER A 19 3.24 4.05 -17.42
N GLN A 20 1.96 3.74 -17.65
CA GLN A 20 0.88 4.34 -16.88
C GLN A 20 1.09 3.80 -15.47
N ASN A 21 1.72 4.58 -14.61
CA ASN A 21 1.75 4.26 -13.19
C ASN A 21 0.29 4.27 -12.75
N GLU A 22 -0.22 3.10 -12.35
CA GLU A 22 -1.54 2.99 -11.75
C GLU A 22 -1.59 3.94 -10.54
N ASP A 23 -2.68 4.69 -10.40
CA ASP A 23 -2.89 5.52 -9.22
C ASP A 23 -3.18 4.62 -8.00
N PHE A 24 -2.70 5.03 -6.83
CA PHE A 24 -2.97 4.29 -5.60
C PHE A 24 -4.47 4.29 -5.29
N THR A 25 -4.98 3.12 -4.91
CA THR A 25 -6.30 2.98 -4.30
C THR A 25 -6.23 1.93 -3.20
N LEU A 26 -6.79 2.27 -2.05
CA LEU A 26 -6.88 1.35 -0.91
C LEU A 26 -7.76 0.14 -1.24
N ILE A 27 -8.75 0.30 -2.12
CA ILE A 27 -9.69 -0.77 -2.51
C ILE A 27 -8.94 -1.94 -3.13
N GLY A 28 -9.14 -3.15 -2.62
CA GLY A 28 -8.54 -4.39 -3.10
C GLY A 28 -8.09 -5.30 -1.96
N LYS A 29 -7.42 -6.40 -2.31
CA LYS A 29 -6.86 -7.34 -1.33
C LYS A 29 -5.39 -7.02 -1.07
N TRP A 30 -5.02 -7.01 0.20
CA TRP A 30 -3.68 -6.66 0.65
C TRP A 30 -3.12 -7.75 1.55
N LYS A 31 -1.95 -8.25 1.18
CA LYS A 31 -1.21 -9.24 1.96
C LYS A 31 0.02 -8.59 2.61
N PRO A 32 0.23 -8.72 3.94
CA PRO A 32 1.45 -8.24 4.55
C PRO A 32 2.62 -9.11 4.09
N ILE A 33 3.71 -8.47 3.70
CA ILE A 33 4.90 -9.13 3.12
C ILE A 33 6.15 -8.90 3.95
N GLU A 34 6.23 -7.80 4.69
CA GLU A 34 7.39 -7.44 5.49
C GLU A 34 6.93 -6.68 6.74
N SER A 35 7.62 -6.89 7.85
CA SER A 35 7.56 -6.04 9.03
C SER A 35 8.90 -5.33 9.17
N THR A 36 8.86 -4.04 9.50
CA THR A 36 10.03 -3.21 9.70
C THR A 36 10.00 -2.59 11.08
N GLY A 37 11.18 -2.46 11.67
CA GLY A 37 11.37 -1.68 12.88
C GLY A 37 12.84 -1.30 13.08
N SER A 38 13.13 -0.67 14.21
CA SER A 38 14.47 -0.27 14.60
C SER A 38 14.68 -0.57 16.08
N ASN A 39 15.94 -0.61 16.52
CA ASN A 39 16.32 -0.63 17.93
C ASN A 39 17.14 0.63 18.32
N GLY A 40 16.83 1.75 17.68
CA GLY A 40 17.59 3.01 17.78
C GLY A 40 18.94 3.00 17.04
N ALA A 41 19.64 1.86 16.99
CA ALA A 41 20.94 1.72 16.34
C ALA A 41 20.85 1.10 14.94
N ASN A 42 20.02 0.09 14.77
CA ASN A 42 19.86 -0.67 13.53
C ASN A 42 18.39 -0.77 13.14
N LYS A 43 18.13 -0.65 11.84
CA LYS A 43 16.83 -0.99 11.25
C LYS A 43 16.83 -2.46 10.88
N PHE A 44 15.74 -3.15 11.21
CA PHE A 44 15.49 -4.53 10.84
C PHE A 44 14.28 -4.64 9.92
N THR A 45 14.34 -5.61 9.02
CA THR A 45 13.25 -5.98 8.13
C THR A 45 13.11 -7.48 8.17
N THR A 46 11.92 -7.94 8.53
CA THR A 46 11.58 -9.36 8.61
C THR A 46 10.52 -9.65 7.56
N LYS A 47 10.75 -10.65 6.71
CA LYS A 47 9.75 -11.10 5.74
C LYS A 47 8.61 -11.84 6.43
N ILE A 48 7.41 -11.68 5.90
CA ILE A 48 6.20 -12.35 6.34
C ILE A 48 5.76 -13.27 5.19
N GLU A 49 5.92 -14.58 5.35
CA GLU A 49 5.61 -15.56 4.28
C GLU A 49 4.09 -15.85 4.21
N ASP A 50 3.46 -16.07 5.38
CA ASP A 50 2.06 -16.44 5.53
C ASP A 50 1.23 -15.32 6.16
N GLY A 51 1.37 -14.12 5.60
CA GLY A 51 0.62 -12.95 6.05
C GLY A 51 -0.89 -13.09 5.86
N ASN A 52 -1.65 -12.81 6.92
CA ASN A 52 -3.12 -12.74 6.89
C ASN A 52 -3.59 -11.56 6.04
N GLU A 53 -4.46 -11.83 5.06
CA GLU A 53 -4.95 -10.80 4.14
C GLU A 53 -5.99 -9.89 4.79
N ILE A 54 -6.05 -8.66 4.28
CA ILE A 54 -7.11 -7.70 4.56
C ILE A 54 -7.68 -7.20 3.23
N THR A 55 -9.01 -7.14 3.14
CA THR A 55 -9.70 -6.68 1.94
C THR A 55 -10.41 -5.37 2.21
N PHE A 56 -10.18 -4.37 1.35
CA PHE A 56 -10.93 -3.12 1.36
C PHE A 56 -11.88 -3.09 0.18
N GLU A 57 -13.17 -2.93 0.43
CA GLU A 57 -14.20 -2.83 -0.59
C GLU A 57 -14.78 -1.41 -0.66
N LYS A 58 -15.49 -1.12 -1.76
CA LYS A 58 -16.23 0.14 -1.91
C LYS A 58 -17.24 0.30 -0.76
N ASN A 59 -17.70 1.53 -0.53
CA ASN A 59 -18.62 1.89 0.56
C ASN A 59 -18.04 1.65 1.97
N ASN A 60 -16.73 1.87 2.11
CA ASN A 60 -16.02 1.89 3.38
C ASN A 60 -16.09 0.57 4.15
N ILE A 61 -16.02 -0.56 3.46
CA ILE A 61 -16.05 -1.90 4.06
C ILE A 61 -14.63 -2.46 4.13
N VAL A 62 -14.25 -3.00 5.29
CA VAL A 62 -13.01 -3.75 5.46
C VAL A 62 -13.34 -5.17 5.91
N ILE A 63 -12.61 -6.16 5.40
CA ILE A 63 -12.78 -7.57 5.73
C ILE A 63 -11.44 -8.12 6.18
N ASP A 64 -11.39 -8.69 7.39
CA ASP A 64 -10.18 -9.33 7.90
C ASP A 64 -10.02 -10.77 7.37
N HIS A 65 -8.91 -11.41 7.72
CA HIS A 65 -8.59 -12.79 7.35
C HIS A 65 -9.57 -13.85 7.90
N LEU A 66 -10.38 -13.51 8.91
CA LEU A 66 -11.42 -14.39 9.46
C LEU A 66 -12.79 -14.14 8.82
N ASN A 67 -12.86 -13.28 7.80
CA ASN A 67 -14.08 -12.80 7.15
C ASN A 67 -14.98 -11.95 8.05
N ASN A 68 -14.46 -11.40 9.14
CA ASN A 68 -15.20 -10.40 9.91
C ASN A 68 -15.27 -9.12 9.09
N LYS A 69 -16.46 -8.53 9.01
CA LYS A 69 -16.69 -7.26 8.31
C LYS A 69 -16.63 -6.12 9.30
N GLY A 70 -15.86 -5.10 8.94
CA GLY A 70 -15.77 -3.83 9.63
C GLY A 70 -16.05 -2.66 8.70
N LYS A 71 -15.83 -1.47 9.23
CA LYS A 71 -15.81 -0.21 8.49
C LYS A 71 -14.43 0.39 8.50
N TYR A 72 -14.10 1.17 7.48
CA TYR A 72 -12.88 1.96 7.49
C TYR A 72 -13.15 3.41 7.12
N GLU A 73 -12.35 4.30 7.67
CA GLU A 73 -12.23 5.69 7.24
C GLU A 73 -10.80 5.96 6.80
N PHE A 74 -10.64 6.57 5.63
CA PHE A 74 -9.33 6.88 5.08
C PHE A 74 -9.30 8.34 4.61
N THR A 75 -8.59 9.20 5.35
CA THR A 75 -8.53 10.63 5.13
C THR A 75 -7.07 11.10 5.16
N GLY A 76 -6.57 11.62 4.04
CA GLY A 76 -5.14 11.92 3.92
C GLY A 76 -4.31 10.64 3.99
N ASP A 77 -3.45 10.53 4.99
CA ASP A 77 -2.71 9.31 5.34
C ASP A 77 -3.27 8.60 6.58
N SER A 78 -4.28 9.14 7.25
CA SER A 78 -4.92 8.53 8.41
C SER A 78 -5.90 7.44 7.98
N LEU A 79 -5.69 6.22 8.48
CA LEU A 79 -6.57 5.06 8.31
C LEU A 79 -7.12 4.62 9.67
N HIS A 80 -8.43 4.54 9.78
CA HIS A 80 -9.13 4.00 10.96
C HIS A 80 -9.95 2.80 10.53
N LEU A 81 -9.80 1.68 11.24
CA LEU A 81 -10.56 0.45 11.03
C LEU A 81 -11.42 0.21 12.26
N VAL A 82 -12.71 -0.07 12.06
CA VAL A 82 -13.69 -0.35 13.11
C VAL A 82 -14.29 -1.73 12.87
N PHE A 83 -14.02 -2.65 13.78
CA PHE A 83 -14.69 -3.95 13.87
C PHE A 83 -15.59 -3.96 15.11
N ASP A 84 -16.42 -5.00 15.27
CA ASP A 84 -17.46 -5.08 16.30
C ASP A 84 -16.93 -4.94 17.75
N LYS A 85 -15.67 -5.30 18.00
CA LYS A 85 -15.05 -5.29 19.34
C LYS A 85 -13.74 -4.53 19.43
N GLU A 86 -13.19 -4.11 18.30
CA GLU A 86 -11.82 -3.62 18.21
C GLU A 86 -11.73 -2.52 17.18
N GLU A 87 -10.88 -1.54 17.46
CA GLU A 87 -10.56 -0.47 16.53
C GLU A 87 -9.05 -0.38 16.35
N PHE A 88 -8.64 -0.06 15.13
CA PHE A 88 -7.24 0.06 14.76
C PHE A 88 -6.99 1.36 14.03
N TYR A 89 -5.91 2.04 14.41
CA TYR A 89 -5.54 3.33 13.86
C TYR A 89 -4.15 3.20 13.24
N TYR A 90 -4.01 3.69 12.01
CA TYR A 90 -2.76 3.65 11.26
C TYR A 90 -2.49 4.96 10.54
N PHE A 91 -1.21 5.27 10.34
CA PHE A 91 -0.79 6.02 9.16
C PHE A 91 -0.55 5.04 8.01
N CYS A 92 -1.25 5.26 6.90
CA CYS A 92 -1.12 4.51 5.65
C CYS A 92 -0.25 5.28 4.66
N ARG A 93 1.00 4.86 4.52
CA ARG A 93 1.96 5.46 3.59
C ARG A 93 1.98 4.69 2.27
N THR A 94 1.80 5.39 1.16
CA THR A 94 1.76 4.79 -0.18
C THR A 94 3.11 4.93 -0.88
N ASP A 95 3.57 3.90 -1.60
CA ASP A 95 4.76 4.03 -2.45
C ASP A 95 4.42 4.74 -3.77
N LYS A 96 4.91 5.97 -3.95
CA LYS A 96 4.68 6.78 -5.16
C LYS A 96 5.17 6.13 -6.46
N ARG A 97 6.06 5.13 -6.36
CA ARG A 97 6.58 4.36 -7.50
C ARG A 97 5.86 3.03 -7.69
N ASN A 98 5.05 2.61 -6.71
CA ASN A 98 4.36 1.33 -6.72
C ASN A 98 3.02 1.44 -5.98
N ALA A 99 1.96 1.75 -6.71
CA ALA A 99 0.60 1.80 -6.18
C ALA A 99 0.07 0.46 -5.63
N LYS A 100 0.78 -0.65 -5.86
CA LYS A 100 0.47 -1.98 -5.30
C LYS A 100 1.25 -2.24 -4.01
N LYS A 101 1.85 -1.22 -3.40
CA LYS A 101 2.50 -1.29 -2.08
C LYS A 101 2.06 -0.16 -1.17
N MET A 102 1.79 -0.51 0.08
CA MET A 102 1.54 0.44 1.16
C MET A 102 2.25 -0.01 2.43
N SER A 103 2.48 0.93 3.35
CA SER A 103 3.00 0.68 4.70
C SER A 103 1.96 1.16 5.70
N LEU A 104 1.64 0.34 6.68
CA LEU A 104 0.78 0.72 7.80
C LEU A 104 1.64 0.85 9.06
N ASP A 105 1.70 2.06 9.59
CA ASP A 105 2.32 2.37 10.88
C ASP A 105 1.20 2.47 11.93
N PRO A 106 1.18 1.64 12.98
CA PRO A 106 0.16 1.72 14.00
C PRO A 106 0.35 2.98 14.85
N VAL A 107 -0.77 3.58 15.22
CA VAL A 107 -0.84 4.80 16.04
C VAL A 107 -1.96 4.64 17.09
N ASN A 108 -2.03 5.56 18.05
CA ASN A 108 -3.17 5.64 18.96
C ASN A 108 -4.36 6.38 18.30
N ALA A 109 -5.47 6.51 19.04
CA ALA A 109 -6.68 7.17 18.55
C ALA A 109 -6.46 8.67 18.22
N GLU A 110 -5.44 9.29 18.82
CA GLU A 110 -5.01 10.66 18.53
C GLU A 110 -3.99 10.75 17.37
N TYR A 111 -3.76 9.66 16.63
CA TYR A 111 -2.78 9.57 15.54
C TYR A 111 -1.33 9.90 15.94
N GLN A 112 -0.95 9.52 17.17
CA GLN A 112 0.43 9.58 17.65
C GLN A 112 1.09 8.21 17.51
N PHE A 113 2.36 8.20 17.08
CA PHE A 113 3.14 6.97 16.99
C PHE A 113 3.25 6.28 18.36
N ILE A 114 2.89 5.01 18.40
CA ILE A 114 2.94 4.18 19.61
C ILE A 114 4.27 3.43 19.77
N CYS A 115 5.18 3.56 18.81
CA CYS A 115 6.49 2.96 18.83
C CYS A 115 7.55 4.01 18.54
N ASP A 116 8.52 4.11 19.45
CA ASP A 116 9.63 5.07 19.37
C ASP A 116 10.58 4.72 18.21
N GLU A 117 10.81 3.43 17.99
CA GLU A 117 11.83 2.94 17.07
C GLU A 117 11.26 2.46 15.72
N GLY A 118 10.02 2.87 15.40
CA GLY A 118 9.36 2.50 14.16
C GLY A 118 8.84 1.05 14.18
N CYS A 119 7.59 0.92 13.78
CA CYS A 119 6.90 -0.35 13.66
C CYS A 119 5.98 -0.19 12.45
N SER A 120 6.36 -0.77 11.33
CA SER A 120 5.57 -0.64 10.10
C SER A 120 5.42 -1.98 9.43
N THR A 121 4.20 -2.29 9.03
CA THR A 121 3.92 -3.48 8.24
C THR A 121 3.72 -3.06 6.78
N ILE A 122 4.50 -3.65 5.89
CA ILE A 122 4.42 -3.40 4.46
C ILE A 122 3.48 -4.43 3.85
N TYR A 123 2.49 -3.92 3.11
CA TYR A 123 1.50 -4.70 2.38
C TYR A 123 1.73 -4.61 0.88
N LYS A 124 1.44 -5.71 0.20
CA LYS A 124 1.37 -5.77 -1.26
C LYS A 124 -0.06 -6.09 -1.68
N LYS A 125 -0.54 -5.36 -2.69
CA LYS A 125 -1.83 -5.62 -3.31
C LYS A 125 -1.77 -6.92 -4.10
N THR A 126 -2.70 -7.83 -3.85
CA THR A 126 -2.81 -9.14 -4.52
C THR A 126 -3.94 -9.15 -5.54
N GLU A 127 -5.00 -8.37 -5.31
CA GLU A 127 -6.16 -8.20 -6.20
C GLU A 127 -6.67 -6.75 -6.20
#